data_AF-A0A951GRV3-F1
#
_entry.id   AF-A0A951GRV3-F1
#
_cell.length_a   1.000
_cell.length_b   1.000
_cell.length_c   1.000
_cell.angle_alpha   90.00
_cell.angle_beta   90.00
_cell.angle_gamma   90.00
#
_symmetry.space_group_name_H-M   'P 1'
#
loop_
_entity.id
_entity.type
_entity.pdbx_description
1 polymer ?
#
loop_
_entity_poly.entity_id
_entity_poly.type
_entity_poly.pdbx_seq_one_letter_code
_entity_poly.pdbx_strand_id
1 'polypeptide(L)'
;MNRFDEEKAVVLCPSATTIGPSSKVFGVLTGTPEAGFQVAYLTEAVPATPQLLEAIAPAKPTELLRVASPCVEHACQHFDGANCQLGKRIATMLDPAVATLPRCAIRPRCRWFSQEGPAACRRCPLVATEQRNPNELQRTVAGRE
;
A
#
# COMPACT_ATOMS: atom_id res chain seq x y z
N MET A 1 -30.64 21.37 3.67
CA MET A 1 -30.13 20.04 3.27
C MET A 1 -29.05 20.26 2.21
N ASN A 2 -27.78 20.25 2.60
CA ASN A 2 -26.67 20.59 1.71
C ASN A 2 -26.23 19.32 0.97
N ARG A 3 -25.96 19.38 -0.34
CA ARG A 3 -25.44 18.28 -1.20
C ARG A 3 -24.04 17.77 -0.80
N PHE A 4 -23.59 18.04 0.42
CA PHE A 4 -22.21 17.91 0.91
C PHE A 4 -22.02 16.76 1.91
N ASP A 5 -23.05 15.95 2.19
CA ASP A 5 -23.02 14.92 3.24
C ASP A 5 -22.83 13.47 2.73
N GLU A 6 -22.68 13.20 1.42
CA GLU A 6 -22.84 11.81 0.93
C GLU A 6 -21.84 11.29 -0.13
N GLU A 7 -20.66 11.89 -0.29
CA GLU A 7 -19.53 11.09 -0.77
C GLU A 7 -18.89 10.39 0.44
N LYS A 8 -19.34 9.16 0.75
CA LYS A 8 -18.56 8.27 1.60
C LYS A 8 -17.14 8.25 1.04
N ALA A 9 -16.20 8.89 1.73
CA ALA A 9 -14.82 8.96 1.29
C ALA A 9 -14.32 7.54 1.04
N VAL A 10 -14.12 7.18 -0.24
CA VAL A 10 -13.80 5.82 -0.66
C VAL A 10 -12.57 5.33 0.11
N VAL A 11 -12.73 4.22 0.84
CA VAL A 11 -11.62 3.59 1.55
C VAL A 11 -10.64 3.03 0.53
N LEU A 12 -9.37 3.39 0.68
CA LEU A 12 -8.29 3.01 -0.23
C LEU A 12 -7.51 1.82 0.34
N CYS A 13 -7.32 0.80 -0.49
CA CYS A 13 -6.36 -0.27 -0.25
C CYS A 13 -4.95 0.24 -0.61
N PRO A 14 -3.98 0.25 0.32
CA PRO A 14 -2.61 0.71 0.06
C PRO A 14 -1.73 -0.36 -0.61
N SER A 15 -2.31 -1.51 -0.98
CA SER A 15 -1.61 -2.69 -1.51
C SER A 15 -2.40 -3.32 -2.66
N ALA A 16 -3.11 -2.49 -3.42
CA ALA A 16 -3.84 -2.97 -4.60
C ALA A 16 -2.85 -3.49 -5.64
N THR A 17 -3.06 -4.71 -6.11
CA THR A 17 -2.25 -5.33 -7.18
C THR A 17 -2.74 -4.92 -8.56
N THR A 18 -4.06 -4.73 -8.71
CA THR A 18 -4.65 -4.24 -9.95
C THR A 18 -4.61 -2.71 -9.99
N ILE A 19 -3.97 -2.20 -11.05
CA ILE A 19 -3.92 -0.77 -11.36
C ILE A 19 -4.99 -0.46 -12.40
N GLY A 20 -5.86 0.50 -12.10
CA GLY A 20 -6.93 0.95 -12.97
C GLY A 20 -7.10 2.47 -12.94
N PRO A 21 -8.16 3.01 -13.56
CA PRO A 21 -8.34 4.46 -13.72
C PRO A 21 -8.42 5.26 -12.39
N SER A 22 -8.87 4.63 -11.31
CA SER A 22 -8.97 5.24 -9.98
C SER A 22 -7.73 5.04 -9.12
N SER A 23 -6.71 4.35 -9.64
CA SER A 23 -5.47 4.07 -8.93
C SER A 23 -4.58 5.30 -8.82
N LYS A 24 -3.98 5.49 -7.65
CA LYS A 24 -3.03 6.57 -7.38
C LYS A 24 -1.72 6.03 -6.85
N VAL A 25 -0.62 6.49 -7.40
CA VAL A 25 0.72 6.26 -6.85
C VAL A 25 0.92 7.19 -5.66
N PHE A 26 1.32 6.65 -4.53
CA PHE A 26 1.59 7.43 -3.31
C PHE A 26 3.01 7.22 -2.76
N GLY A 27 3.79 6.35 -3.40
CA GLY A 27 5.18 6.14 -3.06
C GLY A 27 5.90 5.30 -4.10
N VAL A 28 7.22 5.29 -4.03
CA VAL A 28 8.12 4.58 -4.93
C VAL A 28 9.11 3.80 -4.08
N LEU A 29 9.37 2.56 -4.44
CA LEU A 29 10.39 1.74 -3.83
C LEU A 29 11.76 2.26 -4.29
N THR A 30 12.64 2.53 -3.33
CA THR A 30 13.98 3.08 -3.53
C THR A 30 14.98 2.25 -2.73
N GLY A 31 16.27 2.39 -3.04
CA GLY A 31 17.34 1.64 -2.39
C GLY A 31 17.98 0.61 -3.33
N THR A 32 18.83 -0.24 -2.76
CA THR A 32 19.57 -1.27 -3.48
C THR A 32 19.49 -2.59 -2.72
N PRO A 33 19.79 -3.74 -3.35
CA PRO A 33 19.84 -5.02 -2.65
C PRO A 33 20.77 -5.02 -1.42
N GLU A 34 21.88 -4.28 -1.49
CA GLU A 34 22.88 -4.21 -0.42
C GLU A 34 22.42 -3.31 0.73
N ALA A 35 21.77 -2.18 0.43
CA ALA A 35 21.30 -1.22 1.42
C ALA A 35 19.88 -1.53 1.95
N GLY A 36 19.16 -2.44 1.28
CA GLY A 36 17.75 -2.70 1.50
C GLY A 36 16.84 -1.72 0.77
N PHE A 37 15.61 -2.16 0.49
CA PHE A 37 14.60 -1.35 -0.18
C PHE A 37 13.67 -0.68 0.84
N GLN A 38 13.34 0.59 0.58
CA GLN A 38 12.35 1.35 1.34
C GLN A 38 11.45 2.20 0.44
N VAL A 39 10.23 2.45 0.89
CA VAL A 39 9.30 3.35 0.19
C VAL A 39 9.67 4.81 0.47
N ALA A 40 10.00 5.54 -0.58
CA ALA A 40 9.94 7.00 -0.61
C ALA A 40 8.50 7.45 -0.89
N TYR A 41 7.94 8.29 -0.03
CA TYR A 41 6.55 8.76 -0.14
C TYR A 41 6.48 10.02 -0.99
N LEU A 42 5.46 10.08 -1.85
CA LEU A 42 5.15 11.30 -2.59
C LEU A 42 4.39 12.27 -1.67
N THR A 43 4.65 13.58 -1.82
CA THR A 43 3.92 14.63 -1.10
C THR A 43 2.42 14.56 -1.39
N GLU A 44 2.07 14.27 -2.64
CA GLU A 44 0.70 14.07 -3.11
C GLU A 44 0.57 12.75 -3.87
N ALA A 45 -0.61 12.13 -3.79
CA ALA A 45 -0.87 10.91 -4.55
C ALA A 45 -1.25 11.26 -5.99
N VAL A 46 -0.43 10.81 -6.95
CA VAL A 46 -0.61 11.13 -8.38
C VAL A 46 -1.37 10.01 -9.10
N PRO A 47 -2.16 10.30 -10.15
CA PRO A 47 -2.82 9.26 -10.93
C PRO A 47 -1.82 8.28 -11.55
N ALA A 48 -2.13 6.98 -11.53
CA ALA A 48 -1.34 5.95 -12.19
C ALA A 48 -1.65 5.91 -13.71
N THR A 49 -1.27 6.97 -14.43
CA THR A 49 -1.59 7.14 -15.85
C THR A 49 -0.84 6.12 -16.73
N PRO A 50 -1.38 5.78 -17.92
CA PRO A 50 -0.67 4.92 -18.87
C PRO A 50 0.75 5.39 -19.18
N GLN A 51 0.95 6.70 -19.34
CA GLN A 51 2.26 7.30 -19.59
C GLN A 51 3.25 7.05 -18.45
N LEU A 52 2.79 7.11 -17.21
CA LEU A 52 3.63 6.78 -16.04
C LEU A 52 3.98 5.30 -16.01
N LEU A 53 3.04 4.42 -16.32
CA LEU A 53 3.26 2.97 -16.36
C LEU A 53 4.22 2.58 -17.49
N GLU A 54 4.13 3.25 -18.64
CA GLU A 54 5.05 3.07 -19.77
C GLU A 54 6.46 3.57 -19.44
N ALA A 55 6.59 4.69 -18.74
CA ALA A 55 7.88 5.26 -18.36
C ALA A 55 8.73 4.37 -17.44
N ILE A 56 8.11 3.41 -16.74
CA ILE A 56 8.81 2.46 -15.86
C ILE A 56 9.02 1.08 -16.50
N ALA A 57 8.56 0.89 -17.74
CA ALA A 57 8.84 -0.33 -18.48
C ALA A 57 10.36 -0.52 -18.68
N PRO A 58 10.87 -1.77 -18.64
CA PRO A 58 10.13 -3.05 -18.58
C PRO A 58 9.79 -3.52 -17.15
N ALA A 59 10.06 -2.73 -16.10
CA ALA A 59 9.73 -3.13 -14.74
C ALA A 59 8.21 -3.16 -14.52
N LYS A 60 7.73 -4.08 -13.66
CA LYS A 60 6.31 -4.10 -13.33
C LYS A 60 6.00 -2.97 -12.35
N PRO A 61 4.87 -2.26 -12.52
CA PRO A 61 4.44 -1.25 -11.57
C PRO A 61 4.36 -1.74 -10.12
N THR A 62 3.92 -2.99 -9.89
CA THR A 62 3.79 -3.60 -8.56
C THR A 62 5.13 -3.82 -7.84
N GLU A 63 6.24 -3.82 -8.57
CA GLU A 63 7.60 -3.97 -8.01
C GLU A 63 8.19 -2.64 -7.56
N LEU A 64 7.80 -1.54 -8.21
CA LEU A 64 8.40 -0.22 -7.98
C LEU A 64 7.46 0.78 -7.33
N LEU A 65 6.15 0.68 -7.55
CA LEU A 65 5.18 1.68 -7.15
C LEU A 65 4.33 1.18 -5.99
N ARG A 66 4.11 2.08 -5.02
CA ARG A 66 3.07 1.95 -4.01
C ARG A 66 1.81 2.58 -4.57
N VAL A 67 0.87 1.73 -4.94
CA VAL A 67 -0.39 2.13 -5.56
C VAL A 67 -1.54 1.93 -4.59
N ALA A 68 -2.39 2.94 -4.50
CA ALA A 68 -3.65 2.90 -3.78
C ALA A 68 -4.81 2.85 -4.77
N SER A 69 -5.74 1.94 -4.55
CA SER A 69 -7.00 1.82 -5.30
C SER A 69 -8.16 1.66 -4.33
N PRO A 70 -9.42 1.85 -4.75
CA PRO A 70 -10.58 1.51 -3.93
C PRO A 70 -10.46 0.10 -3.32
N CYS A 71 -10.75 -0.02 -2.04
CA CYS A 71 -10.68 -1.31 -1.34
C CYS A 71 -11.84 -2.19 -1.78
N VAL A 72 -11.53 -3.38 -2.32
CA VAL A 72 -12.53 -4.32 -2.85
C VAL A 72 -13.08 -5.29 -1.79
N GLU A 73 -12.66 -5.15 -0.53
CA GLU A 73 -13.16 -5.90 0.63
C GLU A 73 -13.33 -7.40 0.34
N HIS A 74 -14.56 -7.89 0.24
CA HIS A 74 -14.90 -9.30 0.03
C HIS A 74 -14.33 -9.94 -1.24
N ALA A 75 -13.95 -9.14 -2.25
CA ALA A 75 -13.25 -9.64 -3.44
C ALA A 75 -11.72 -9.74 -3.26
N CYS A 76 -11.19 -9.43 -2.07
CA CYS A 76 -9.78 -9.54 -1.74
C CYS A 76 -9.53 -10.79 -0.89
N GLN A 77 -8.57 -11.61 -1.31
CA GLN A 77 -8.11 -12.80 -0.56
C GLN A 77 -7.63 -12.53 0.87
N HIS A 78 -7.30 -11.26 1.19
CA HIS A 78 -6.82 -10.87 2.51
C HIS A 78 -7.93 -10.34 3.42
N PHE A 79 -9.18 -10.29 2.97
CA PHE A 79 -10.29 -9.81 3.76
C PHE A 79 -11.03 -10.98 4.40
N ASP A 80 -11.22 -10.96 5.72
CA ASP A 80 -11.86 -12.06 6.47
C ASP A 80 -13.39 -11.91 6.60
N GLY A 81 -13.97 -10.93 5.90
CA GLY A 81 -15.38 -10.55 6.00
C GLY A 81 -15.63 -9.30 6.83
N ALA A 82 -14.67 -8.86 7.65
CA ALA A 82 -14.77 -7.60 8.40
C ALA A 82 -13.50 -6.74 8.30
N ASN A 83 -12.33 -7.37 8.27
CA ASN A 83 -11.03 -6.75 8.43
C ASN A 83 -10.01 -7.23 7.39
N CYS A 84 -9.10 -6.33 7.04
CA CYS A 84 -7.94 -6.65 6.23
C CYS A 84 -6.90 -7.39 7.06
N GLN A 85 -6.74 -8.68 6.82
CA GLN A 85 -5.75 -9.52 7.50
C GLN A 85 -4.31 -9.20 7.07
N LEU A 86 -4.10 -8.69 5.86
CA LEU A 86 -2.77 -8.22 5.43
C LEU A 86 -2.32 -7.01 6.26
N GLY A 87 -3.21 -6.03 6.48
CA GLY A 87 -2.92 -4.88 7.35
C GLY A 87 -2.57 -5.30 8.77
N LYS A 88 -3.36 -6.24 9.32
CA LYS A 88 -3.13 -6.84 10.64
C LYS A 88 -1.78 -7.53 10.73
N ARG A 89 -1.47 -8.45 9.82
CA ARG A 89 -0.17 -9.16 9.79
C ARG A 89 1.00 -8.21 9.64
N ILE A 90 0.88 -7.16 8.81
CA ILE A 90 1.91 -6.13 8.71
C ILE A 90 2.10 -5.46 10.07
N ALA A 91 1.04 -5.00 10.72
CA ALA A 91 1.12 -4.30 11.99
C ALA A 91 1.73 -5.14 13.13
N THR A 92 1.54 -6.46 13.12
CA THR A 92 1.92 -7.34 14.24
C THR A 92 3.16 -8.19 14.00
N MET A 93 3.51 -8.53 12.76
CA MET A 93 4.58 -9.48 12.45
C MET A 93 5.88 -8.83 11.97
N LEU A 94 5.82 -7.61 11.45
CA LEU A 94 7.03 -6.89 11.02
C LEU A 94 7.57 -6.03 12.16
N ASP A 95 8.88 -5.80 12.16
CA ASP A 95 9.46 -4.76 13.00
C ASP A 95 9.20 -3.36 12.42
N PRO A 96 8.98 -2.33 13.26
CA PRO A 96 8.86 -0.94 12.79
C PRO A 96 10.13 -0.52 12.03
N ALA A 97 9.96 -0.01 10.81
CA ALA A 97 11.08 0.53 10.03
C ALA A 97 11.41 1.98 10.40
N VAL A 98 10.44 2.69 10.95
CA VAL A 98 10.57 4.11 11.28
C VAL A 98 10.02 4.41 12.66
N ALA A 99 10.71 5.29 13.39
CA ALA A 99 10.26 5.79 14.69
C ALA A 99 9.12 6.81 14.56
N THR A 100 9.16 7.62 13.49
CA THR A 100 8.19 8.68 13.21
C THR A 100 7.40 8.37 11.95
N LEU A 101 6.11 8.67 11.94
CA LEU A 101 5.25 8.39 10.79
C LEU A 101 5.63 9.27 9.58
N PRO A 102 5.82 8.69 8.38
CA PRO A 102 6.06 9.48 7.16
C PRO A 102 4.83 10.33 6.82
N ARG A 103 4.97 11.42 6.07
CA ARG A 103 3.79 12.03 5.43
C ARG A 103 3.27 11.05 4.37
N CYS A 104 1.96 10.78 4.39
CA CYS A 104 1.34 9.79 3.50
C CYS A 104 0.03 10.35 2.97
N ALA A 105 0.00 10.65 1.67
CA ALA A 105 -1.10 11.32 0.99
C ALA A 105 -2.44 10.55 1.03
N ILE A 106 -2.40 9.24 1.28
CA ILE A 106 -3.61 8.40 1.36
C ILE A 106 -4.08 8.14 2.79
N ARG A 107 -3.31 8.53 3.82
CA ARG A 107 -3.57 8.17 5.22
C ARG A 107 -5.02 8.41 5.66
N PRO A 108 -5.67 9.56 5.37
CA PRO A 108 -7.05 9.81 5.82
C PRO A 108 -8.08 8.81 5.29
N ARG A 109 -7.76 8.06 4.23
CA ARG A 109 -8.65 7.07 3.59
C ARG A 109 -8.05 5.66 3.57
N CYS A 110 -6.88 5.45 4.16
CA CYS A 110 -6.16 4.19 4.04
C CYS A 110 -6.80 3.10 4.91
N ARG A 111 -7.15 1.95 4.33
CA ARG A 111 -7.70 0.79 5.05
C ARG A 111 -6.82 0.38 6.23
N TRP A 112 -5.52 0.24 6.02
CA TRP A 112 -4.60 -0.21 7.08
C TRP A 112 -4.48 0.80 8.21
N PHE A 113 -4.50 2.10 7.92
CA PHE A 113 -4.48 3.12 8.96
C PHE A 113 -5.81 3.20 9.71
N SER A 114 -6.94 3.11 9.00
CA SER A 114 -8.26 3.09 9.63
C SER A 114 -8.41 1.92 10.61
N GLN A 115 -7.87 0.75 10.27
CA GLN A 115 -7.97 -0.46 11.07
C GLN A 115 -6.89 -0.56 12.18
N GLU A 116 -5.62 -0.37 11.83
CA GLU A 116 -4.47 -0.66 12.71
C GLU A 116 -3.73 0.61 13.16
N GLY A 117 -4.16 1.79 12.68
CA GLY A 117 -3.60 3.07 13.09
C GLY A 117 -2.10 3.25 12.79
N PRO A 118 -1.37 3.96 13.68
CA PRO A 118 0.07 4.16 13.57
C PRO A 118 0.89 2.87 13.50
N ALA A 119 0.40 1.77 14.08
CA ALA A 119 1.14 0.50 14.12
C ALA A 119 1.44 -0.04 12.72
N ALA A 120 0.46 0.00 11.81
CA ALA A 120 0.70 -0.34 10.40
C ALA A 120 1.61 0.69 9.71
N CYS A 121 1.39 1.98 9.94
CA CYS A 121 2.11 3.04 9.25
C CYS A 121 3.61 3.07 9.52
N ARG A 122 4.08 2.63 10.69
CA ARG A 122 5.53 2.50 10.99
C ARG A 122 6.23 1.42 10.17
N ARG A 123 5.47 0.55 9.50
CA ARG A 123 5.97 -0.62 8.76
C ARG A 123 5.69 -0.55 7.27
N CYS A 124 4.76 0.31 6.85
CA CYS A 124 4.50 0.61 5.45
C CYS A 124 5.77 0.90 4.61
N PRO A 125 6.86 1.51 5.13
CA PRO A 125 8.09 1.68 4.37
C PRO A 125 8.76 0.39 3.89
N LEU A 126 8.50 -0.75 4.53
CA LEU A 126 9.07 -2.07 4.16
C LEU A 126 8.28 -2.82 3.11
N VAL A 127 7.09 -2.32 2.76
CA VAL A 127 6.13 -3.12 2.00
C VAL A 127 6.23 -2.77 0.53
N ALA A 128 6.67 -3.72 -0.29
CA ALA A 128 6.44 -3.71 -1.73
C ALA A 128 5.17 -4.53 -2.07
N THR A 129 4.43 -4.13 -3.10
CA THR A 129 3.24 -4.89 -3.55
C THR A 129 3.66 -6.23 -4.15
N GLU A 130 4.79 -6.25 -4.87
CA GLU A 130 5.46 -7.46 -5.35
C GLU A 130 6.92 -7.41 -4.91
N GLN A 131 7.32 -8.37 -4.07
CA GLN A 131 8.69 -8.52 -3.57
C GLN A 131 9.49 -9.36 -4.56
N ARG A 132 10.63 -8.86 -5.04
CA ARG A 132 11.63 -9.69 -5.75
C ARG A 132 12.46 -10.43 -4.70
N ASN A 133 12.34 -11.75 -4.66
CA ASN A 133 13.00 -12.66 -3.70
C ASN A 133 12.60 -12.45 -2.23
N PRO A 134 11.33 -12.69 -1.86
CA PRO A 134 10.91 -12.56 -0.46
C PRO A 134 11.59 -13.62 0.43
N ASN A 135 11.99 -13.23 1.63
CA ASN A 135 12.38 -14.16 2.69
C ASN A 135 11.15 -14.87 3.29
N GLU A 136 11.37 -15.84 4.18
CA GLU A 136 10.28 -16.65 4.77
C GLU A 136 9.24 -15.79 5.50
N LEU A 137 9.68 -14.89 6.39
CA LEU A 137 8.79 -13.97 7.10
C LEU A 137 7.93 -13.14 6.14
N GLN A 138 8.51 -12.63 5.06
CA GLN A 138 7.80 -11.84 4.05
C GLN A 138 6.73 -12.68 3.32
N ARG A 139 6.97 -13.97 3.07
CA ARG A 139 5.96 -14.88 2.49
C ARG A 139 4.81 -15.12 3.45
N THR A 140 5.10 -15.39 4.72
CA THR A 140 4.07 -15.55 5.77
C THR A 140 3.24 -14.29 5.95
N VAL A 141 3.86 -13.11 5.99
CA VAL A 141 3.14 -11.83 6.08
C VAL A 141 2.25 -11.60 4.86
N ALA A 142 2.74 -11.93 3.67
CA ALA A 142 1.95 -11.84 2.43
C ALA A 142 0.78 -12.84 2.40
N GLY A 143 0.77 -13.87 3.25
CA GLY A 143 -0.23 -14.94 3.20
C GLY A 143 -0.14 -15.76 1.92
N ARG A 144 1.09 -15.95 1.41
CA ARG A 144 1.40 -16.84 0.30
C ARG A 144 2.08 -18.08 0.90
N GLU A 145 1.26 -19.08 1.21
CA GLU A 145 1.71 -20.42 1.61
C GLU A 145 1.78 -21.32 0.37
#